data_AF-A0A0D0DBP1-F1
#
_entry.id   AF-A0A0D0DBP1-F1
#
_cell.length_a   1.000
_cell.length_b   1.000
_cell.length_c   1.000
_cell.angle_alpha   90.00
_cell.angle_beta   90.00
_cell.angle_gamma   90.00
#
_symmetry.space_group_name_H-M   'P 1'
#
loop_
_entity.id
_entity.type
_entity.pdbx_description
1 polymer ?
#
loop_
_entity_poly.entity_id
_entity_poly.type
_entity_poly.pdbx_seq_one_letter_code
_entity_poly.pdbx_strand_id
1 'polypeptide(L)'
;MKTFLVLLTTITSLSAYTLVGVQADCPVCPPSMGGVKLHDGCTSNGDTVCWYQLTNQEGSFRFCEYEWSGILKLGGAQKCPSRVQTGTAANCDSICYS
;
A
#
# COMPACT_ATOMS: atom_id res chain seq x y z
N MET A 1 1.96 -24.16 -43.90
CA MET A 1 0.92 -23.56 -43.03
C MET A 1 0.96 -24.03 -41.56
N LYS A 2 1.78 -25.03 -41.17
CA LYS A 2 1.76 -25.62 -39.81
C LYS A 2 2.60 -24.87 -38.76
N THR A 3 3.63 -24.14 -39.18
CA THR A 3 4.53 -23.38 -38.29
C THR A 3 3.89 -22.11 -37.73
N PHE A 4 3.01 -21.45 -38.51
CA PHE A 4 2.32 -20.23 -38.09
C PHE A 4 1.36 -20.46 -36.92
N LEU A 5 0.65 -21.60 -36.91
CA LEU A 5 -0.31 -21.92 -35.85
C LEU A 5 0.37 -22.17 -34.50
N VAL A 6 1.54 -22.82 -34.51
CA VAL A 6 2.33 -23.07 -33.30
C VAL A 6 2.84 -21.76 -32.69
N LEU A 7 3.28 -20.83 -33.55
CA LEU A 7 3.78 -19.53 -33.12
C LEU A 7 2.68 -18.66 -32.48
N LEU A 8 1.46 -18.69 -33.03
CA LEU A 8 0.32 -17.99 -32.47
C LEU A 8 -0.06 -18.54 -31.09
N THR A 9 -0.08 -19.87 -30.92
CA THR A 9 -0.40 -20.48 -29.62
C THR A 9 0.63 -20.15 -28.54
N THR A 10 1.92 -20.07 -28.87
CA THR A 10 2.95 -19.70 -27.89
C THR A 10 2.87 -18.22 -27.52
N ILE A 11 2.59 -17.32 -28.47
CA ILE A 11 2.40 -15.89 -28.18
C ILE A 11 1.17 -15.68 -27.30
N THR A 12 0.03 -16.32 -27.60
CA THR A 12 -1.19 -16.22 -26.76
C THR A 12 -0.96 -16.76 -25.35
N SER A 13 -0.16 -17.83 -25.22
CA SER A 13 0.21 -18.36 -23.90
C SER A 13 1.11 -17.39 -23.14
N LEU A 14 2.04 -16.70 -23.81
CA LEU A 14 2.97 -15.77 -23.17
C LEU A 14 2.27 -14.49 -22.69
N SER A 15 1.29 -13.98 -23.46
CA SER A 15 0.49 -12.80 -23.07
C SER A 15 -0.44 -13.04 -21.87
N ALA A 16 -0.76 -14.29 -21.54
CA ALA A 16 -1.51 -14.61 -20.33
C ALA A 16 -0.65 -14.49 -19.05
N TYR A 17 0.65 -14.76 -19.14
CA TYR A 17 1.56 -14.67 -17.99
C TYR A 17 1.92 -13.24 -17.59
N THR A 18 1.71 -12.26 -18.47
CA THR A 18 1.93 -10.84 -18.17
C THR A 18 0.70 -10.15 -17.55
N LEU A 19 -0.45 -10.84 -17.50
CA LEU A 19 -1.72 -10.30 -17.00
C LEU A 19 -2.04 -10.68 -15.56
N VAL A 20 -1.17 -11.46 -14.91
CA VAL A 20 -1.22 -11.65 -13.45
C VAL A 20 -0.61 -10.41 -12.80
N GLY A 21 -1.33 -9.30 -12.87
CA GLY A 21 -1.04 -8.13 -12.05
C GLY A 21 -0.98 -8.60 -10.61
N VAL A 22 0.15 -8.38 -9.96
CA VAL A 22 0.43 -8.88 -8.62
C VAL A 22 -0.47 -8.09 -7.68
N GLN A 23 -1.67 -8.63 -7.38
CA GLN A 23 -2.49 -8.09 -6.32
C GLN A 23 -1.68 -8.21 -5.04
N ALA A 24 -1.33 -7.06 -4.49
CA ALA A 24 -0.60 -6.96 -3.24
C ALA A 24 -1.56 -6.37 -2.21
N ASP A 25 -1.51 -6.93 -1.00
CA ASP A 25 -2.17 -6.36 0.16
C ASP A 25 -1.29 -5.23 0.71
N CYS A 26 -1.86 -4.03 0.76
CA CYS A 26 -1.20 -2.82 1.23
C CYS A 26 -1.87 -2.33 2.51
N PRO A 27 -1.13 -1.88 3.52
CA PRO A 27 -1.72 -1.25 4.69
C PRO A 27 -2.54 -0.02 4.33
N VAL A 28 -3.71 0.12 4.93
CA VAL A 28 -4.60 1.27 4.77
C VAL A 28 -4.49 2.15 6.01
N CYS A 29 -4.21 3.44 5.81
CA CYS A 29 -4.16 4.39 6.90
C CYS A 29 -5.57 4.60 7.50
N PRO A 30 -5.77 4.41 8.81
CA PRO A 30 -7.02 4.77 9.46
C PRO A 30 -7.33 6.26 9.24
N PRO A 31 -8.59 6.64 8.96
CA PRO A 31 -8.96 8.05 8.72
C PRO A 31 -8.78 8.92 9.97
N SER A 32 -8.74 8.30 11.15
CA SER A 32 -8.43 8.98 12.41
C SER A 32 -7.83 8.02 13.42
N MET A 33 -7.10 8.57 14.38
CA MET A 33 -6.42 7.81 15.43
C MET A 33 -6.21 8.68 16.65
N GLY A 34 -6.65 8.25 17.83
CA GLY A 34 -6.34 8.96 19.09
C GLY A 34 -6.70 10.45 19.09
N GLY A 35 -7.78 10.83 18.40
CA GLY A 35 -8.27 12.21 18.29
C GLY A 35 -7.63 13.07 17.19
N VAL A 36 -6.69 12.53 16.40
CA VAL A 36 -6.12 13.21 15.23
C VAL A 36 -6.68 12.64 13.93
N LYS A 37 -6.75 13.48 12.89
CA LYS A 37 -7.19 13.09 11.55
C LYS A 37 -6.00 12.77 10.66
N LEU A 38 -6.20 11.83 9.75
CA LEU A 38 -5.27 11.58 8.66
C LEU A 38 -5.13 12.87 7.84
N HIS A 39 -3.89 13.23 7.55
CA HIS A 39 -3.53 14.35 6.69
C HIS A 39 -3.07 13.85 5.32
N ASP A 40 -2.25 12.80 5.32
CA ASP A 40 -1.73 12.17 4.12
C ASP A 40 -1.36 10.72 4.46
N GLY A 41 -1.23 9.86 3.46
CA GLY A 41 -0.69 8.51 3.60
C GLY A 41 -0.02 8.07 2.31
N CYS A 42 1.15 7.46 2.39
CA CYS A 42 1.85 6.95 1.23
C CYS A 42 2.37 5.53 1.39
N THR A 43 2.09 4.68 0.40
CA THR A 43 2.61 3.31 0.33
C THR A 43 3.76 3.22 -0.66
N SER A 44 4.90 2.64 -0.27
CA SER A 44 6.06 2.40 -1.12
C SER A 44 6.68 1.05 -0.80
N ASN A 45 6.93 0.22 -1.81
CA ASN A 45 7.50 -1.14 -1.64
C ASN A 45 6.73 -2.00 -0.61
N GLY A 46 5.41 -1.84 -0.52
CA GLY A 46 4.55 -2.54 0.45
C GLY A 46 4.52 -1.92 1.85
N ASP A 47 5.45 -1.04 2.21
CA ASP A 47 5.40 -0.29 3.45
C ASP A 47 4.49 0.93 3.30
N THR A 48 3.75 1.29 4.34
CA THR A 48 2.87 2.48 4.33
C THR A 48 3.20 3.42 5.46
N VAL A 49 3.37 4.70 5.12
CA VAL A 49 3.55 5.79 6.06
C VAL A 49 2.25 6.57 6.13
N CYS A 50 1.76 6.82 7.35
CA CYS A 50 0.55 7.61 7.59
C CYS A 50 0.93 8.86 8.40
N TRP A 51 0.49 10.03 7.91
CA TRP A 51 0.71 11.32 8.55
C TRP A 51 -0.57 11.83 9.18
N TYR A 52 -0.58 12.05 10.48
CA TYR A 52 -1.73 12.57 11.21
C TYR A 52 -1.46 13.97 11.75
N GLN A 53 -2.32 14.92 11.43
CA GLN A 53 -2.17 16.31 11.89
C GLN A 53 -2.61 16.45 13.35
N LEU A 54 -1.72 16.98 14.19
CA LEU A 54 -2.00 17.24 15.60
C LEU A 54 -2.77 18.57 15.71
N THR A 55 -4.01 18.51 16.21
CA THR A 55 -4.90 19.68 16.36
C THR A 55 -4.37 20.76 17.31
N ASN A 56 -3.46 20.42 18.21
CA ASN A 56 -2.94 21.34 19.23
C ASN A 56 -1.60 21.99 18.85
N GLN A 57 -1.02 21.67 17.69
CA GLN A 57 0.25 22.21 17.24
C GLN A 57 0.29 22.28 15.71
N GLU A 58 0.26 23.51 15.18
CA GLU A 58 0.38 23.77 13.75
C GLU A 58 1.74 23.26 13.24
N GLY A 59 1.74 22.49 12.15
CA GLY A 59 2.96 21.87 11.59
C GLY A 59 3.46 20.61 12.32
N SER A 60 2.81 20.17 13.41
CA SER A 60 3.18 18.92 14.08
C SER A 60 2.38 17.74 13.52
N PHE A 61 3.11 16.73 13.01
CA PHE A 61 2.55 15.49 12.52
C PHE A 61 2.93 14.32 13.43
N ARG A 62 2.01 13.35 13.53
CA ARG A 62 2.34 12.02 14.03
C ARG A 62 2.50 11.08 12.84
N PHE A 63 3.61 10.36 12.84
CA PHE A 63 3.99 9.40 11.81
C PHE A 63 3.73 7.99 12.33
N CYS A 64 3.03 7.18 11.53
CA CYS A 64 2.83 5.76 11.79
C CYS A 64 3.26 4.99 10.54
N GLU A 65 4.23 4.09 10.70
CA GLU A 65 4.76 3.29 9.60
C GLU A 65 4.33 1.83 9.78
N TYR A 66 3.78 1.27 8.71
CA TYR A 66 3.26 -0.10 8.68
C TYR A 66 4.01 -0.90 7.64
N GLU A 67 4.39 -2.13 7.99
CA GLU A 67 4.86 -3.09 6.99
C GLU A 67 3.69 -3.65 6.18
N TRP A 68 3.98 -4.30 5.04
CA TRP A 68 3.00 -4.87 4.10
C TRP A 68 1.88 -5.72 4.74
N SER A 69 2.15 -6.36 5.88
CA SER A 69 1.18 -7.17 6.64
C SER A 69 0.16 -6.34 7.45
N GLY A 70 0.31 -5.00 7.44
CA GLY A 70 -0.48 -4.05 8.23
C GLY A 70 0.00 -3.90 9.67
N ILE A 71 1.18 -4.41 10.03
CA ILE A 71 1.74 -4.34 11.40
C ILE A 71 2.60 -3.07 11.54
N LEU A 72 2.49 -2.41 12.69
CA LEU A 72 3.29 -1.23 12.99
C LEU A 72 4.78 -1.58 13.09
N LYS A 73 5.63 -0.87 12.34
CA LYS A 73 7.08 -1.01 12.42
C LYS A 73 7.61 -0.55 13.78
N LEU A 74 8.72 -1.18 14.20
CA LEU A 74 9.42 -0.85 15.44
C LEU A 74 9.90 0.62 15.39
N GLY A 75 9.46 1.44 16.34
CA GLY A 75 9.75 2.88 16.37
C GLY A 75 8.57 3.80 16.00
N GLY A 76 7.44 3.23 15.59
CA GLY A 76 6.19 3.98 15.44
C GLY A 76 5.77 4.66 16.75
N ALA A 77 5.15 5.84 16.65
CA ALA A 77 4.72 6.57 17.84
C ALA A 77 3.78 5.71 18.71
N GLN A 78 3.90 5.79 20.04
CA GLN A 78 3.15 4.94 20.99
C GLN A 78 1.61 5.02 20.87
N LYS A 79 1.10 6.03 20.15
CA LYS A 79 -0.34 6.21 19.88
C LYS A 79 -0.79 5.59 18.55
N CYS A 80 0.12 5.03 17.76
CA CYS A 80 -0.19 4.30 16.54
C CYS A 80 -0.83 2.93 16.89
N PRO A 81 -1.91 2.52 16.21
CA PRO A 81 -2.42 1.17 16.25
C PRO A 81 -1.30 0.20 15.89
N SER A 82 -1.20 -0.89 16.65
CA SER A 82 -0.23 -1.96 16.39
C SER A 82 -0.53 -2.71 15.08
N ARG A 83 -1.77 -2.66 14.60
CA ARG A 83 -2.22 -3.28 13.36
C ARG A 83 -3.30 -2.43 12.69
N VAL A 84 -3.26 -2.34 11.36
CA VAL A 84 -4.27 -1.71 10.51
C VAL A 84 -4.85 -2.71 9.52
N GLN A 85 -5.93 -2.32 8.84
CA GLN A 85 -6.49 -3.11 7.75
C GLN A 85 -5.55 -3.06 6.54
N THR A 86 -5.56 -4.12 5.74
CA THR A 86 -4.92 -4.15 4.43
C THR A 86 -5.98 -4.10 3.34
N GLY A 87 -5.66 -3.41 2.25
CA GLY A 87 -6.49 -3.30 1.06
C GLY A 87 -5.72 -3.81 -0.16
N THR A 88 -6.45 -4.31 -1.14
CA THR A 88 -5.85 -4.89 -2.35
C THR A 88 -5.62 -3.81 -3.40
N ALA A 89 -4.37 -3.60 -3.81
CA ALA A 89 -4.01 -2.68 -4.90
C ALA A 89 -3.12 -3.38 -5.94
N ALA A 90 -3.09 -2.83 -7.15
CA ALA A 90 -2.13 -3.23 -8.17
C ALA A 90 -0.75 -2.71 -7.74
N ASN A 91 0.04 -3.59 -7.11
CA ASN A 91 1.46 -3.44 -6.77
C ASN A 91 1.88 -2.57 -5.56
N CYS A 92 0.98 -2.08 -4.70
CA CYS A 92 1.36 -1.24 -3.52
C CYS A 92 2.45 -0.18 -3.81
N ASP A 93 2.48 0.33 -5.05
CA ASP A 93 3.63 1.07 -5.56
C ASP A 93 3.24 2.55 -5.60
N SER A 94 3.80 3.32 -4.68
CA SER A 94 3.71 4.78 -4.59
C SER A 94 2.29 5.36 -4.66
N ILE A 95 1.38 4.84 -3.84
CA ILE A 95 0.05 5.45 -3.66
C ILE A 95 0.16 6.46 -2.52
N CYS A 96 0.35 7.74 -2.82
CA CYS A 96 0.21 8.82 -1.84
C CYS A 96 -1.20 9.45 -1.96
N TYR A 97 -1.87 9.71 -0.85
CA TYR A 97 -3.24 10.25 -0.80
C TYR A 97 -3.48 11.14 0.42
N SER A 98 -4.15 12.27 0.21
CA SER A 98 -4.52 13.26 1.25
C SER A 98 -5.98 13.17 1.68
#